data_AF-A0A3Q0QNM7-F1
#
_entry.id   AF-A0A3Q0QNM7-F1
#
_cell.length_a   1.000
_cell.length_b   1.000
_cell.length_c   1.000
_cell.angle_alpha   90.00
_cell.angle_beta   90.00
_cell.angle_gamma   90.00
#
_symmetry.space_group_name_H-M   'P 1'
#
loop_
_entity.id
_entity.type
_entity.pdbx_description
1 polymer ?
#
loop_
_entity_poly.entity_id
_entity_poly.type
_entity_poly.pdbx_seq_one_letter_code
_entity_poly.pdbx_strand_id
1 'polypeptide(L)'
;MACTEQSALDFVRSARLHLVRELKNLSVILENLYQQGVLGDEEVSKIQAERDDYDKSRKILDSVTRKGEAACYELLRIIEMTRKRTLERPPFHPETKMFDLHHWISCFSFKEDKQMDANYLQGILKQNFD
;
A
#
# COMPACT_ATOMS: atom_id res chain seq x y z
N MET A 1 -7.94 12.84 -24.88
CA MET A 1 -6.69 12.43 -24.18
C MET A 1 -6.92 11.00 -23.73
N ALA A 2 -6.10 10.06 -24.19
CA ALA A 2 -6.24 8.67 -23.80
C ALA A 2 -5.86 8.57 -22.32
N CYS A 3 -6.85 8.62 -21.42
CA CYS A 3 -6.69 8.11 -20.07
C CYS A 3 -6.57 6.59 -20.21
N THR A 4 -5.36 6.11 -20.51
CA THR A 4 -5.04 4.71 -20.25
C THR A 4 -5.28 4.53 -18.76
N GLU A 5 -6.30 3.76 -18.39
CA GLU A 5 -6.46 3.25 -17.03
C GLU A 5 -5.15 2.52 -16.71
N GLN A 6 -4.23 3.21 -16.03
CA GLN A 6 -2.95 2.63 -15.66
C GLN A 6 -3.26 1.48 -14.71
N SER A 7 -2.82 0.27 -15.08
CA SER A 7 -3.07 -0.91 -14.25
C SER A 7 -2.43 -0.70 -12.87
N ALA A 8 -3.08 -1.21 -11.82
CA ALA A 8 -2.60 -1.15 -10.44
C ALA A 8 -1.16 -1.67 -10.33
N LEU A 9 -0.85 -2.75 -11.06
CA LEU A 9 0.50 -3.30 -11.10
C LEU A 9 1.50 -2.34 -11.75
N ASP A 10 1.15 -1.69 -12.86
CA ASP A 10 2.05 -0.71 -13.49
C ASP A 10 2.23 0.53 -12.60
N PHE A 11 1.15 0.96 -11.96
CA PHE A 11 1.14 2.05 -11.00
C PHE A 11 2.07 1.79 -9.81
N VAL A 12 1.95 0.63 -9.16
CA VAL A 12 2.84 0.19 -8.07
C VAL A 12 4.28 0.06 -8.55
N ARG A 13 4.51 -0.50 -9.75
CA ARG A 13 5.86 -0.64 -10.31
C ARG A 13 6.53 0.72 -10.53
N SER A 14 5.77 1.71 -11.02
CA SER A 14 6.28 3.06 -11.28
C SER A 14 6.79 3.76 -10.01
N ALA A 15 6.14 3.54 -8.87
CA ALA A 15 6.51 4.13 -7.59
C ALA A 15 7.26 3.18 -6.65
N ARG A 16 7.61 1.97 -7.11
CA ARG A 16 8.19 0.93 -6.26
C ARG A 16 9.39 1.41 -5.46
N LEU A 17 10.31 2.15 -6.08
CA LEU A 17 11.50 2.67 -5.38
C LEU A 17 11.16 3.59 -4.21
N HIS A 18 10.14 4.45 -4.39
CA HIS A 18 9.65 5.37 -3.36
C HIS A 18 8.94 4.60 -2.25
N LEU A 19 8.06 3.66 -2.62
CA LEU A 19 7.34 2.82 -1.68
C LEU A 19 8.29 2.01 -0.78
N VAL A 20 9.36 1.41 -1.31
CA VAL A 20 10.32 0.66 -0.49
C VAL A 20 11.01 1.54 0.57
N ARG A 21 11.24 2.82 0.26
CA ARG A 21 12.00 3.74 1.12
C ARG A 21 11.14 4.48 2.13
N GLU A 22 9.92 4.81 1.74
CA GLU A 22 9.08 5.78 2.46
C GLU A 22 7.84 5.14 3.11
N LEU A 23 7.49 3.90 2.77
CA LEU A 23 6.42 3.19 3.48
C LEU A 23 6.80 3.01 4.96
N LYS A 24 5.92 3.51 5.84
CA LYS A 24 6.00 3.31 7.29
C LYS A 24 4.90 2.37 7.76
N ASN A 25 5.01 1.94 9.01
CA ASN A 25 4.00 1.08 9.66
C ASN A 25 3.70 -0.18 8.83
N LEU A 26 4.76 -0.85 8.37
CA LEU A 26 4.69 -2.04 7.51
C LEU A 26 3.88 -3.18 8.12
N SER A 27 3.87 -3.29 9.44
CA SER A 27 3.04 -4.26 10.17
C SER A 27 1.56 -4.09 9.85
N VAL A 28 1.07 -2.84 9.78
CA VAL A 28 -0.32 -2.53 9.45
C VAL A 28 -0.61 -2.96 8.02
N ILE A 29 0.28 -2.64 7.07
CA ILE A 29 0.09 -3.03 5.66
C ILE A 29 0.09 -4.55 5.52
N LEU A 30 1.06 -5.23 6.14
CA LEU A 30 1.22 -6.67 6.07
C LEU A 30 0.01 -7.41 6.63
N GLU A 31 -0.50 -6.97 7.78
CA GLU A 31 -1.66 -7.56 8.42
C GLU A 31 -2.94 -7.34 7.60
N ASN A 32 -3.12 -6.15 7.03
CA ASN A 32 -4.24 -5.88 6.13
C ASN A 32 -4.18 -6.76 4.87
N LEU A 33 -3.00 -6.93 4.27
CA LEU A 33 -2.83 -7.83 3.13
C LEU A 33 -3.12 -9.29 3.48
N TYR A 34 -2.81 -9.72 4.71
CA TYR A 34 -3.18 -11.05 5.20
C TYR A 34 -4.69 -11.19 5.40
N GLN A 35 -5.32 -10.22 6.06
CA GLN A 35 -6.78 -10.22 6.30
C GLN A 35 -7.59 -10.21 5.01
N GLN A 36 -7.11 -9.52 3.97
CA GLN A 36 -7.73 -9.54 2.64
C GLN A 36 -7.40 -10.80 1.82
N GLY A 37 -6.66 -11.76 2.39
CA GLY A 37 -6.27 -13.00 1.72
C GLY A 37 -5.29 -12.79 0.57
N VAL A 38 -4.68 -11.60 0.46
CA VAL A 38 -3.67 -11.31 -0.58
C VAL A 38 -2.40 -12.08 -0.26
N LEU A 39 -1.95 -12.07 1.00
CA LEU A 39 -0.78 -12.83 1.45
C LEU A 39 -1.23 -14.03 2.30
N GLY A 40 -0.62 -15.19 2.09
CA GLY A 40 -0.83 -16.36 2.94
C GLY A 40 0.14 -16.41 4.13
N ASP A 41 -0.08 -17.35 5.07
CA ASP A 41 0.73 -17.50 6.28
C ASP A 41 2.23 -17.65 6.02
N GLU A 42 2.60 -18.42 4.99
CA GLU A 42 4.00 -18.62 4.60
C GLU A 42 4.66 -17.30 4.15
N GLU A 43 3.94 -16.49 3.37
CA GLU A 43 4.45 -15.21 2.88
C GLU A 43 4.58 -14.21 4.01
N VAL A 44 3.57 -14.13 4.89
CA VAL A 44 3.58 -13.27 6.07
C VAL A 44 4.72 -13.66 7.00
N SER A 45 4.90 -14.95 7.30
CA SER A 45 5.99 -15.43 8.15
C SER A 45 7.37 -15.09 7.57
N LYS A 46 7.55 -15.27 6.26
CA LYS A 46 8.79 -14.89 5.56
C LYS A 46 9.08 -13.39 5.60
N ILE A 47 8.04 -12.55 5.53
CA ILE A 47 8.19 -11.09 5.63
C ILE A 47 8.48 -10.67 7.07
N GLN A 48 7.79 -11.24 8.05
CA GLN A 48 8.02 -10.93 9.47
C GLN A 48 9.42 -11.36 9.95
N ALA A 49 9.99 -12.41 9.35
CA ALA A 49 11.33 -12.88 9.66
C ALA A 49 12.46 -11.92 9.19
N GLU A 50 12.15 -10.96 8.31
CA GLU A 50 13.13 -9.95 7.87
C GLU A 50 13.51 -9.00 9.00
N ARG A 51 14.79 -8.61 9.04
CA ARG A 51 15.34 -7.80 10.14
C ARG A 51 15.07 -6.32 9.95
N ASP A 52 15.23 -5.81 8.74
CA ASP A 52 15.08 -4.39 8.44
C ASP A 52 13.80 -4.09 7.65
N ASP A 53 13.29 -2.88 7.87
CA ASP A 53 12.05 -2.40 7.26
C ASP A 53 12.18 -2.20 5.75
N TYR A 54 13.40 -1.98 5.26
CA TYR A 54 13.66 -1.86 3.82
C TYR A 54 13.41 -3.20 3.12
N ASP A 55 13.99 -4.29 3.61
CA ASP A 55 13.79 -5.63 3.05
C ASP A 55 12.36 -6.13 3.27
N LYS A 56 11.71 -5.78 4.38
CA LYS A 56 10.26 -6.01 4.57
C LYS A 56 9.43 -5.35 3.50
N SER A 57 9.63 -4.05 3.28
CA SER A 57 8.90 -3.27 2.27
C SER A 57 9.11 -3.87 0.88
N ARG A 58 10.36 -4.20 0.56
CA ARG A 58 10.72 -4.85 -0.69
C ARG A 58 9.97 -6.17 -0.87
N LYS A 59 9.96 -7.04 0.15
CA LYS A 59 9.26 -8.33 0.07
C LYS A 59 7.74 -8.18 -0.04
N ILE A 60 7.13 -7.24 0.68
CA ILE A 60 5.70 -6.94 0.52
C ILE A 60 5.39 -6.58 -0.93
N LEU A 61 6.14 -5.63 -1.50
CA LEU A 61 5.94 -5.19 -2.89
C LEU A 61 6.22 -6.30 -3.90
N ASP A 62 7.25 -7.12 -3.69
CA ASP A 62 7.56 -8.28 -4.54
C ASP A 62 6.43 -9.31 -4.52
N SER A 63 5.90 -9.64 -3.35
CA SER A 63 4.81 -10.60 -3.21
C SER A 63 3.53 -10.14 -3.90
N VAL A 64 3.09 -8.89 -3.68
CA VAL A 64 1.88 -8.37 -4.33
C VAL A 64 2.08 -8.23 -5.85
N THR A 65 3.27 -7.78 -6.31
CA THR A 65 3.55 -7.65 -7.75
C THR A 65 3.58 -9.01 -8.44
N ARG A 66 4.09 -10.06 -7.76
CA ARG A 66 4.07 -11.44 -8.28
C ARG A 66 2.67 -12.01 -8.39
N LYS A 67 1.77 -11.67 -7.46
CA LYS A 67 0.38 -12.12 -7.48
C LYS A 67 -0.45 -11.43 -8.57
N GLY A 68 -0.03 -10.24 -8.98
CA GLY A 68 -0.54 -9.56 -10.16
C GLY A 68 -1.51 -8.43 -9.81
N GLU A 69 -2.32 -8.07 -10.79
CA GLU A 69 -3.12 -6.84 -10.79
C GLU A 69 -4.02 -6.68 -9.57
N ALA A 70 -4.78 -7.71 -9.21
CA ALA A 70 -5.72 -7.66 -8.08
C ALA A 70 -5.00 -7.43 -6.74
N ALA A 71 -3.84 -8.05 -6.53
CA ALA A 71 -3.05 -7.86 -5.32
C ALA A 71 -2.45 -6.45 -5.24
N CYS A 72 -1.99 -5.91 -6.37
CA CYS A 72 -1.54 -4.52 -6.44
C CYS A 72 -2.68 -3.54 -6.16
N TYR A 73 -3.89 -3.82 -6.65
CA TYR A 73 -5.06 -2.99 -6.39
C TYR A 73 -5.42 -2.96 -4.90
N GLU A 74 -5.42 -4.11 -4.23
CA GLU A 74 -5.65 -4.18 -2.78
C GLU A 74 -4.56 -3.47 -1.99
N LEU A 75 -3.29 -3.59 -2.38
CA LEU A 75 -2.22 -2.81 -1.75
C LEU A 75 -2.50 -1.30 -1.87
N LEU A 76 -2.86 -0.81 -3.06
CA LEU A 76 -3.17 0.61 -3.28
C LEU A 76 -4.36 1.05 -2.43
N ARG A 77 -5.41 0.22 -2.30
CA ARG A 77 -6.54 0.52 -1.40
C ARG A 77 -6.08 0.64 0.04
N ILE A 78 -5.28 -0.31 0.53
CA ILE A 78 -4.76 -0.28 1.90
C ILE A 78 -3.91 0.96 2.13
N ILE A 79 -3.02 1.33 1.20
CA ILE A 79 -2.21 2.55 1.28
C ILE A 79 -3.11 3.79 1.32
N GLU A 80 -4.14 3.88 0.47
CA GLU A 80 -5.05 5.02 0.44
C GLU A 80 -5.84 5.16 1.77
N MET A 81 -6.30 4.05 2.32
CA MET A 81 -7.08 4.05 3.56
C MET A 81 -6.22 4.28 4.81
N THR A 82 -5.01 3.72 4.82
CA THR A 82 -4.04 3.89 5.90
C THR A 82 -3.12 5.07 5.69
N ARG A 83 -3.36 5.90 4.67
CA ARG A 83 -2.56 7.06 4.22
C ARG A 83 -2.08 7.96 5.35
N LYS A 84 -2.89 8.15 6.40
CA LYS A 84 -2.53 8.99 7.57
C LYS A 84 -1.48 8.35 8.50
N ARG A 85 -1.29 7.03 8.44
CA ARG A 85 -0.35 6.25 9.26
C ARG A 85 0.83 5.73 8.45
N THR A 86 0.61 5.27 7.21
CA THR A 86 1.64 4.59 6.41
C THR A 86 2.48 5.54 5.55
N LEU A 87 2.01 6.76 5.33
CA LEU A 87 2.74 7.82 4.63
C LEU A 87 3.05 8.96 5.61
N GLU A 88 4.33 9.30 5.75
CA GLU A 88 4.71 10.50 6.48
C GLU A 88 4.26 11.73 5.68
N ARG A 89 3.54 12.65 6.33
CA ARG A 89 3.22 13.93 5.72
C ARG A 89 4.56 14.65 5.48
N PRO A 90 4.90 15.02 4.22
CA PRO A 90 6.15 15.70 3.97
C PRO A 90 6.17 17.00 4.81
N PRO A 91 7.28 17.30 5.51
CA PRO A 91 7.43 18.61 6.13
C PRO A 91 7.35 19.65 5.01
N PHE A 92 6.58 20.71 5.23
CA PHE A 92 6.38 21.83 4.29
C PHE A 92 7.73 22.52 4.01
N HIS A 93 8.56 21.92 3.16
CA HIS A 93 9.81 22.48 2.69
C HIS A 93 9.72 22.55 1.16
N PRO A 94 9.41 23.73 0.60
CA PRO A 94 9.20 23.91 -0.83
C PRO A 94 10.45 23.67 -1.70
N GLU A 95 11.60 23.42 -1.09
CA GLU A 95 12.90 23.33 -1.76
C GLU A 95 13.35 21.90 -2.07
N THR A 96 12.72 20.89 -1.47
CA THR A 96 13.03 19.48 -1.74
C THR A 96 11.98 18.90 -2.68
N LYS A 97 12.36 18.58 -3.93
CA LYS A 97 11.56 17.72 -4.84
C LYS A 97 11.46 16.30 -4.24
N MET A 98 10.69 16.15 -3.18
CA MET A 98 10.37 14.84 -2.61
C MET A 98 9.16 14.27 -3.35
N PHE A 99 9.17 12.98 -3.60
CA PHE A 99 8.05 12.31 -4.27
C PHE A 99 6.86 12.28 -3.30
N ASP A 100 5.82 13.07 -3.57
CA ASP A 100 4.67 13.14 -2.69
C ASP A 100 3.80 11.88 -2.87
N LEU A 101 3.99 10.91 -1.98
CA LEU A 101 3.20 9.69 -1.96
C LEU A 101 1.71 9.94 -1.76
N HIS A 102 1.33 11.02 -1.05
CA HIS A 102 -0.08 11.40 -0.91
C HIS A 102 -0.66 11.89 -2.23
N HIS A 103 0.08 12.72 -2.97
CA HIS A 103 -0.38 13.14 -4.30
C HIS A 103 -0.42 11.95 -5.26
N TRP A 104 0.64 11.14 -5.28
CA TRP A 104 0.74 9.96 -6.13
C TRP A 104 -0.44 9.02 -5.95
N ILE A 105 -0.74 8.55 -4.73
CA ILE A 105 -1.86 7.62 -4.53
C ILE A 105 -3.22 8.26 -4.83
N SER A 106 -3.34 9.60 -4.76
CA SER A 106 -4.55 10.32 -5.19
C SER A 106 -4.74 10.35 -6.71
N CYS A 107 -3.67 10.16 -7.49
CA CYS A 107 -3.73 10.07 -8.94
C CYS A 107 -4.22 8.70 -9.42
N PHE A 108 -4.27 7.69 -8.55
CA PHE A 108 -4.81 6.40 -8.91
C PHE A 108 -6.34 6.46 -8.96
N SER A 109 -6.92 6.18 -10.13
CA SER A 109 -8.36 6.14 -10.29
C SER A 109 -8.90 4.82 -9.74
N PHE A 110 -9.19 4.78 -8.43
CA PHE A 110 -9.93 3.67 -7.85
C PHE A 110 -11.27 3.55 -8.57
N LYS A 111 -11.65 2.34 -8.96
CA LYS A 111 -13.01 2.11 -9.46
C LYS A 111 -13.94 2.45 -8.30
N GLU A 112 -14.96 3.27 -8.54
CA GLU A 112 -16.04 3.54 -7.59
C GLU A 112 -16.82 2.23 -7.35
N ASP A 113 -16.20 1.29 -6.64
CA ASP A 113 -16.91 0.23 -5.96
C ASP A 113 -17.73 0.94 -4.88
N LYS A 114 -19.00 1.23 -5.20
CA LYS A 114 -20.04 1.78 -4.32
C LYS A 114 -20.29 0.95 -3.05
N GLN A 115 -19.45 -0.05 -2.80
CA GLN A 115 -19.38 -0.84 -1.60
C GLN A 115 -17.92 -0.78 -1.10
N MET A 116 -17.54 0.39 -0.57
CA MET A 116 -16.64 0.41 0.57
C MET A 116 -17.39 -0.30 1.69
N ASP A 117 -17.29 -1.64 1.70
CA ASP A 117 -18.06 -2.47 2.61
C ASP A 117 -17.77 -1.98 4.03
N ALA A 118 -18.82 -1.62 4.79
CA ALA A 118 -18.65 -1.14 6.16
C ALA A 118 -17.89 -2.17 7.01
N ASN A 119 -17.91 -3.45 6.61
CA ASN A 119 -17.11 -4.53 7.18
C ASN A 119 -15.61 -4.43 6.85
N TYR A 120 -15.23 -4.05 5.63
CA TYR A 120 -13.83 -3.78 5.24
C TYR A 120 -13.29 -2.58 6.03
N LEU A 121 -14.11 -1.52 6.16
CA LEU A 121 -13.82 -0.37 7.01
C LEU A 121 -13.74 -0.77 8.48
N GLN A 122 -14.63 -1.61 9.01
CA GLN A 122 -14.59 -2.07 10.39
C GLN A 122 -13.34 -2.93 10.68
N GLY A 123 -12.91 -3.81 9.78
CA GLY A 123 -11.67 -4.59 9.96
C GLY A 123 -10.43 -3.70 10.07
N ILE A 124 -10.35 -2.68 9.20
CA ILE A 124 -9.28 -1.68 9.22
C ILE A 124 -9.39 -0.75 10.45
N LEU A 125 -10.62 -0.38 10.83
CA LEU A 125 -10.89 0.55 11.93
C LEU A 125 -10.80 -0.10 13.32
N LYS A 126 -10.99 -1.42 13.46
CA LYS A 126 -10.85 -2.11 14.76
C LYS A 126 -9.42 -2.07 15.30
N GLN A 127 -8.44 -1.88 14.43
CA GLN A 127 -7.02 -1.65 14.72
C GLN A 127 -6.73 -0.22 15.24
N ASN A 128 -7.77 0.55 15.64
CA ASN A 128 -7.65 1.95 16.07
C ASN A 128 -7.85 2.15 17.59
N PHE A 129 -7.94 1.08 18.39
CA PHE A 129 -8.27 1.17 19.82
C PHE A 129 -7.35 0.40 20.78
N ASP A 130 -6.11 0.08 20.38
CA ASP A 130 -5.08 -0.38 21.33
C ASP A 130 -3.94 0.65 21.42
#